data_AF-A0A843IZ93-F1
#
_entry.id   AF-A0A843IZ93-F1
#
_cell.length_a   1.000
_cell.length_b   1.000
_cell.length_c   1.000
_cell.angle_alpha   90.00
_cell.angle_beta   90.00
_cell.angle_gamma   90.00
#
_symmetry.space_group_name_H-M   'P 1'
#
loop_
_entity.id
_entity.type
_entity.pdbx_description
1 polymer ?
#
loop_
_entity_poly.entity_id
_entity_poly.type
_entity_poly.pdbx_seq_one_letter_code
_entity_poly.pdbx_strand_id
1 'polypeptide(L)'
;MTVQITASEGGMSHNKVLGIGLIGAIICMYLTYLNTLLGVQYFSFFGGIAAVFALWWGTDTIKHLCSYGLGTGVPSAGMIALGSGVIAMILATKVNTFGPLVIPVLCVVIAAILGAII
;
A
#
# COMPACT_ATOMS: atom_id res chain seq x y z
N MET A 1 22.73 -8.11 -26.12
CA MET A 1 23.01 -7.82 -24.70
C MET A 1 21.71 -7.86 -23.92
N THR A 2 21.32 -9.03 -23.44
CA THR A 2 20.23 -9.18 -22.47
C THR A 2 20.79 -8.87 -21.10
N VAL A 3 20.63 -7.62 -20.67
CA VAL A 3 20.90 -7.23 -19.28
C VAL A 3 19.86 -7.96 -18.43
N GLN A 4 20.25 -9.08 -17.82
CA GLN A 4 19.47 -9.64 -16.73
C GLN A 4 19.51 -8.64 -15.59
N ILE A 5 18.38 -8.04 -15.29
CA ILE A 5 18.18 -7.28 -14.06
C ILE A 5 18.15 -8.35 -12.97
N THR A 6 19.31 -8.71 -12.44
CA THR A 6 19.41 -9.52 -11.23
C THR A 6 18.64 -8.79 -10.14
N ALA A 7 17.53 -9.37 -9.71
CA ALA A 7 16.77 -8.91 -8.55
C ALA A 7 17.77 -8.73 -7.40
N SER A 8 17.78 -7.53 -6.82
CA SER A 8 18.74 -7.13 -5.80
C SER A 8 18.89 -8.21 -4.73
N GLU A 9 20.06 -8.84 -4.72
CA GLU A 9 20.39 -10.02 -3.91
C GLU A 9 20.93 -9.62 -2.53
N GLY A 10 20.32 -8.61 -1.89
CA GLY A 10 20.89 -8.05 -0.67
C GLY A 10 19.91 -7.23 0.16
N GLY A 11 19.39 -7.85 1.24
CA GLY A 11 18.98 -7.12 2.43
C GLY A 11 17.89 -7.81 3.26
N MET A 12 16.71 -8.01 2.68
CA MET A 12 15.53 -8.53 3.39
C MET A 12 14.63 -9.37 2.49
N SER A 13 14.04 -10.42 3.05
CA SER A 13 13.00 -11.22 2.38
C SER A 13 11.81 -10.34 2.01
N HIS A 14 11.23 -10.55 0.82
CA HIS A 14 10.04 -9.85 0.33
C HIS A 14 8.90 -9.84 1.37
N ASN A 15 8.68 -10.96 2.07
CA ASN A 15 7.66 -11.06 3.12
C ASN A 15 7.93 -10.14 4.31
N LYS A 16 9.20 -9.88 4.63
CA LYS A 16 9.59 -8.91 5.68
C LYS A 16 9.34 -7.47 5.22
N VAL A 17 9.67 -7.14 3.97
CA VAL A 17 9.41 -5.81 3.40
C VAL A 17 7.91 -5.54 3.33
N LEU A 18 7.11 -6.53 2.91
CA LEU A 18 5.65 -6.47 2.92
C LEU A 18 5.10 -6.24 4.33
N GLY A 19 5.55 -7.03 5.31
CA GLY A 19 5.10 -6.89 6.69
C GLY A 19 5.43 -5.52 7.28
N ILE A 20 6.66 -5.04 7.09
CA ILE A 20 7.12 -3.74 7.62
C ILE A 20 6.40 -2.58 6.90
N GLY A 21 6.26 -2.65 5.57
CA GLY A 21 5.59 -1.62 4.80
C GLY A 21 4.10 -1.50 5.13
N LEU A 22 3.39 -2.63 5.21
CA LEU A 22 1.96 -2.65 5.51
C LEU A 22 1.67 -2.25 6.95
N ILE A 23 2.35 -2.86 7.92
CA ILE A 23 2.15 -2.56 9.35
C ILE A 23 2.61 -1.12 9.66
N GLY A 24 3.76 -0.71 9.12
CA GLY A 24 4.29 0.64 9.27
C GLY A 24 3.37 1.71 8.71
N ALA A 25 2.81 1.49 7.51
CA ALA A 25 1.84 2.42 6.90
C ALA A 25 0.54 2.51 7.70
N ILE A 26 0.02 1.39 8.22
CA ILE A 26 -1.20 1.37 9.06
C ILE A 26 -0.97 2.13 10.37
N ILE A 27 0.13 1.87 11.07
CA ILE A 27 0.45 2.55 12.34
C ILE A 27 0.60 4.06 12.10
N CYS A 28 1.31 4.46 11.05
CA CYS A 28 1.46 5.87 10.70
C CYS A 28 0.13 6.52 10.31
N MET A 29 -0.77 5.80 9.63
CA MET A 29 -2.14 6.26 9.35
C MET A 29 -2.96 6.46 10.62
N TYR A 30 -2.84 5.58 11.61
CA TYR A 30 -3.48 5.76 12.91
C TYR A 30 -2.90 6.95 13.68
N LEU A 31 -1.59 7.17 13.60
CA LEU A 31 -0.94 8.35 14.19
C LEU A 31 -1.45 9.66 13.58
N THR A 32 -1.73 9.71 12.27
CA THR A 32 -2.39 10.87 11.65
C THR A 32 -3.80 11.14 12.18
N TYR A 33 -4.52 10.11 12.62
CA TYR A 33 -5.86 10.28 13.17
C TYR A 33 -5.84 11.03 14.51
N LEU A 34 -4.73 11.01 15.27
CA LEU A 34 -4.60 11.83 16.48
C LEU A 34 -4.72 13.34 16.21
N ASN A 35 -4.46 13.82 14.99
CA ASN A 35 -4.77 15.22 14.63
C ASN A 35 -6.25 15.55 14.83
N THR A 36 -7.15 14.62 14.49
CA THR A 36 -8.60 14.84 14.59
C THR A 36 -9.08 14.86 16.04
N LEU A 37 -8.41 14.11 16.93
CA LEU A 37 -8.71 14.12 18.36
C LEU A 37 -8.14 15.34 19.09
N LEU A 38 -6.93 15.79 18.71
CA LEU A 38 -6.18 16.81 19.44
C LEU A 38 -6.29 18.21 18.81
N GLY A 39 -6.91 18.36 17.64
CA GLY A 39 -7.12 19.64 16.96
C GLY A 39 -5.84 20.30 16.43
N VAL A 40 -4.71 19.59 16.45
CA VAL A 40 -3.42 20.04 15.91
C VAL A 40 -3.19 19.44 14.51
N GLN A 41 -2.37 20.08 13.69
CA GLN A 41 -2.06 19.64 12.31
C GLN A 41 -0.69 18.94 12.18
N TYR A 42 0.12 18.94 13.25
CA TYR A 42 1.49 18.44 13.19
C TYR A 42 1.59 16.93 12.92
N PHE A 43 0.58 16.13 13.27
CA PHE A 43 0.61 14.69 13.00
C PHE A 43 0.38 14.36 11.51
N SER A 44 0.04 15.34 10.66
CA SER A 44 -0.10 15.13 9.20
C SER A 44 1.21 14.70 8.55
N PHE A 45 2.33 15.03 9.19
CA PHE A 45 3.65 14.54 8.83
C PHE A 45 3.76 13.00 8.84
N PHE A 46 3.10 12.33 9.79
CA PHE A 46 3.07 10.86 9.85
C PHE A 46 2.29 10.26 8.66
N GLY A 47 1.36 11.01 8.05
CA GLY A 47 0.68 10.58 6.83
C GLY A 47 1.63 10.54 5.64
N GLY A 48 2.54 11.51 5.55
CA GLY A 48 3.63 11.49 4.57
C GLY A 48 4.57 10.31 4.77
N ILE A 49 4.93 10.00 6.01
CA ILE A 49 5.73 8.82 6.35
C ILE A 49 5.00 7.51 5.98
N ALA A 50 3.68 7.45 6.23
CA ALA A 50 2.86 6.30 5.83
C ALA A 50 2.94 6.05 4.32
N ALA A 51 2.89 7.12 3.51
CA ALA A 51 3.03 7.04 2.06
C ALA A 51 4.42 6.53 1.64
N VAL A 52 5.49 6.92 2.34
CA VAL A 52 6.85 6.42 2.07
C VAL A 52 6.94 4.92 2.35
N PHE A 53 6.42 4.44 3.48
CA PHE A 53 6.40 3.00 3.79
C PHE A 53 5.59 2.20 2.75
N ALA A 54 4.45 2.72 2.31
CA ALA A 54 3.63 2.10 1.27
C ALA A 54 4.36 2.06 -0.08
N LEU A 55 5.04 3.14 -0.49
CA LEU A 55 5.80 3.21 -1.73
C LEU A 55 7.03 2.30 -1.72
N TRP A 56 7.69 2.17 -0.57
CA TRP A 56 8.86 1.29 -0.41
C TRP A 56 8.48 -0.17 -0.66
N TRP A 57 7.41 -0.66 -0.02
CA TRP A 57 6.88 -2.00 -0.28
C TRP A 57 6.31 -2.15 -1.69
N GLY A 58 5.58 -1.15 -2.19
CA GLY A 58 5.05 -1.15 -3.56
C GLY A 58 6.15 -1.31 -4.61
N THR A 59 7.28 -0.61 -4.44
CA THR A 59 8.42 -0.69 -5.35
C THR A 59 9.06 -2.08 -5.35
N ASP A 60 9.16 -2.71 -4.17
CA ASP A 60 9.68 -4.08 -4.06
C ASP A 60 8.76 -5.10 -4.74
N THR A 61 7.45 -4.95 -4.58
CA THR A 61 6.43 -5.78 -5.24
C THR A 61 6.46 -5.63 -6.75
N ILE A 62 6.61 -4.41 -7.28
CA ILE A 62 6.73 -4.16 -8.72
C ILE A 62 8.00 -4.81 -9.29
N LYS A 63 9.13 -4.77 -8.58
CA LYS A 63 10.36 -5.47 -9.02
C LYS A 63 10.13 -6.97 -9.12
N HIS A 64 9.42 -7.55 -8.15
CA HIS A 64 9.07 -8.96 -8.14
C HIS A 64 8.04 -9.34 -9.22
N LEU A 65 7.17 -8.41 -9.63
CA LEU A 65 6.25 -8.61 -10.74
C LEU A 65 6.96 -8.50 -12.10
N CYS A 66 7.82 -7.49 -12.26
CA CYS A 66 8.55 -7.24 -13.51
C CYS A 66 9.58 -8.32 -13.84
N SER A 67 10.06 -9.10 -12.86
CA SER A 67 10.89 -10.28 -13.11
C SER A 67 10.14 -11.39 -13.86
N TYR A 68 8.80 -11.40 -13.83
CA TYR A 68 7.96 -12.32 -14.61
C TYR A 68 7.69 -11.84 -16.06
N GLY A 69 8.23 -10.69 -16.47
CA GLY A 69 8.29 -10.23 -17.86
C GLY A 69 7.40 -9.02 -18.18
N LEU A 70 8.02 -7.92 -18.61
CA LEU A 70 7.38 -6.66 -19.04
C LEU A 70 6.60 -6.76 -20.38
N GLY A 71 6.33 -7.96 -20.90
CA GLY A 71 5.82 -8.20 -22.25
C GLY A 71 4.53 -9.04 -22.33
N THR A 72 3.85 -9.28 -21.22
CA THR A 72 2.69 -10.18 -21.13
C THR A 72 1.37 -9.57 -21.62
N GLY A 73 1.35 -8.30 -22.04
CA GLY A 73 0.13 -7.60 -22.48
C GLY A 73 -0.86 -7.28 -21.35
N VAL A 74 -0.46 -7.49 -20.10
CA VAL A 74 -1.28 -7.23 -18.91
C VAL A 74 -1.28 -5.72 -18.62
N PRO A 75 -2.43 -5.10 -18.25
CA PRO A 75 -2.48 -3.69 -17.84
C PRO A 75 -1.43 -3.38 -16.76
N SER A 76 -0.83 -2.20 -16.85
CA SER A 76 0.22 -1.75 -15.93
C SER A 76 -0.17 -2.05 -14.48
N ALA A 77 0.70 -2.76 -13.74
CA ALA A 77 0.47 -3.09 -12.34
C ALA A 77 0.16 -1.83 -11.50
N GLY A 78 0.71 -0.68 -11.88
CA GLY A 78 0.37 0.61 -11.28
C GLY A 78 -1.05 1.08 -11.56
N MET A 79 -1.57 0.86 -12.77
CA MET A 79 -2.96 1.22 -13.12
C MET A 79 -3.98 0.33 -12.40
N ILE A 80 -3.68 -0.97 -12.24
CA ILE A 80 -4.51 -1.89 -11.48
C ILE A 80 -4.47 -1.56 -9.99
N ALA A 81 -3.29 -1.31 -9.42
CA ALA A 81 -3.14 -0.91 -8.02
C ALA A 81 -3.83 0.42 -7.69
N LEU A 82 -3.78 1.40 -8.60
CA LEU A 82 -4.49 2.67 -8.44
C LEU A 82 -6.01 2.45 -8.51
N GLY A 83 -6.49 1.71 -9.51
CA GLY A 83 -7.92 1.44 -9.69
C GLY A 83 -8.53 0.68 -8.50
N SER A 84 -7.90 -0.41 -8.06
CA SER A 84 -8.36 -1.19 -6.90
C SER A 84 -8.24 -0.39 -5.60
N GLY A 85 -7.20 0.43 -5.45
CA GLY A 85 -7.03 1.32 -4.29
C GLY A 85 -8.12 2.39 -4.19
N VAL A 86 -8.50 3.02 -5.29
CA VAL A 86 -9.60 4.00 -5.31
C VAL A 86 -10.93 3.35 -4.97
N ILE A 87 -11.21 2.17 -5.54
CA ILE A 87 -12.44 1.41 -5.23
C ILE A 87 -12.46 1.01 -3.75
N ALA A 88 -11.34 0.52 -3.20
CA ALA A 88 -11.22 0.14 -1.81
C ALA A 88 -11.45 1.34 -0.86
N MET A 89 -10.89 2.51 -1.17
CA MET A 89 -11.09 3.72 -0.38
C MET A 89 -12.54 4.20 -0.41
N ILE A 90 -13.19 4.19 -1.58
CA ILE A 90 -14.59 4.59 -1.70
C ILE A 90 -15.48 3.64 -0.89
N LEU A 91 -15.27 2.32 -1.01
CA LEU A 91 -16.07 1.35 -0.27
C LEU A 91 -15.82 1.44 1.25
N ALA A 92 -14.56 1.59 1.67
CA ALA A 92 -14.22 1.70 3.09
C ALA A 92 -14.82 2.97 3.74
N THR A 93 -14.82 4.10 3.03
CA THR A 93 -15.40 5.36 3.53
C THR A 93 -16.93 5.34 3.60
N LYS A 94 -17.62 4.47 2.85
CA LYS A 94 -19.07 4.27 3.01
C LYS A 94 -19.44 3.59 4.33
N VAL A 95 -18.51 2.85 4.93
CA VAL A 95 -18.70 2.13 6.20
C VAL A 95 -18.31 3.01 7.41
N ASN A 96 -18.23 4.33 7.23
CA ASN A 96 -17.92 5.30 8.29
C ASN A 96 -18.93 5.30 9.46
N THR A 97 -20.04 4.57 9.35
CA THR A 97 -20.99 4.34 10.46
C THR A 97 -20.33 3.68 11.69
N PHE A 98 -19.25 2.91 11.51
CA PHE A 98 -18.50 2.26 12.60
C PHE A 98 -17.37 3.12 13.18
N GLY A 99 -17.23 4.36 12.71
CA GLY A 99 -16.24 5.32 13.16
C GLY A 99 -14.97 5.37 12.29
N PRO A 100 -14.24 6.50 12.29
CA PRO A 100 -13.20 6.76 11.29
C PRO A 100 -11.96 5.87 11.43
N LEU A 101 -11.77 5.27 12.61
CA LEU A 101 -10.65 4.36 12.91
C LEU A 101 -10.77 3.01 12.19
N VAL A 102 -11.97 2.64 11.73
CA VAL A 102 -12.20 1.37 11.03
C VAL A 102 -11.82 1.46 9.54
N ILE A 103 -11.81 2.69 9.00
CA ILE A 103 -11.62 2.95 7.56
C ILE A 103 -10.27 2.42 7.03
N PRO A 104 -9.10 2.65 7.69
CA PRO A 104 -7.81 2.20 7.15
C PRO A 104 -7.72 0.67 7.06
N VAL A 105 -8.18 -0.03 8.10
CA VAL A 105 -8.18 -1.51 8.14
C VAL A 105 -9.14 -2.08 7.11
N LEU A 106 -10.34 -1.53 7.02
CA LEU A 106 -11.33 -1.99 6.05
C LEU A 106 -10.85 -1.75 4.61
N CYS A 107 -10.18 -0.62 4.36
CA CYS A 107 -9.60 -0.33 3.05
C CYS A 107 -8.53 -1.38 2.67
N VAL A 108 -7.66 -1.78 3.61
CA VAL A 108 -6.66 -2.83 3.37
C VAL A 108 -7.33 -4.19 3.10
N VAL A 109 -8.37 -4.54 3.86
CA VAL A 109 -9.10 -5.81 3.65
C VAL A 109 -9.78 -5.84 2.28
N ILE A 110 -10.48 -4.77 1.91
CA ILE A 110 -11.16 -4.69 0.61
C ILE A 110 -10.13 -4.70 -0.53
N ALA A 111 -9.03 -3.97 -0.41
CA ALA A 111 -7.95 -3.98 -1.39
C ALA A 111 -7.32 -5.37 -1.54
N ALA A 112 -7.11 -6.09 -0.44
CA ALA A 112 -6.59 -7.45 -0.46
C ALA A 112 -7.55 -8.44 -1.14
N ILE A 113 -8.86 -8.32 -0.89
CA ILE A 113 -9.88 -9.14 -1.56
C ILE A 113 -9.88 -8.85 -3.06
N LEU A 114 -9.90 -7.57 -3.47
CA LEU A 114 -9.85 -7.19 -4.88
C LEU A 114 -8.57 -7.69 -5.56
N GLY A 115 -7.42 -7.57 -4.90
CA GLY A 115 -6.15 -8.07 -5.40
C GLY A 115 -6.04 -9.60 -5.47
N ALA A 116 -6.83 -10.34 -4.70
CA ALA A 116 -6.88 -11.81 -4.79
C ALA A 116 -7.76 -12.31 -5.95
N ILE A 117 -8.68 -11.47 -6.45
CA ILE A 117 -9.61 -11.82 -7.53
C ILE A 117 -9.01 -11.52 -8.91
N ILE A 118 -8.17 -10.47 -9.01
CA ILE A 118 -7.55 -9.98 -10.25
C ILE A 118 -6.22 -10.70 -10.49
#